data_AF-A0A954UBM4-F1
#
_entry.id   AF-A0A954UBM4-F1
#
_cell.length_a   1.000
_cell.length_b   1.000
_cell.length_c   1.000
_cell.angle_alpha   90.00
_cell.angle_beta   90.00
_cell.angle_gamma   90.00
#
_symmetry.space_group_name_H-M   'P 1'
#
loop_
_entity.id
_entity.type
_entity.pdbx_description
1 polymer ?
#
loop_
_entity_poly.entity_id
_entity_poly.type
_entity_poly.pdbx_seq_one_letter_code
_entity_poly.pdbx_strand_id
1 'polypeptide(L)'
;KTPAATAVSLTDQEQAAALELLKSENLLDRILDDFESCGIVGERTGKLVGYLAATSRLLDKPLGLVIQSSSAAGKSSLADAILSFMPPEERFTCSAMTSQSLYYLGNENLKHKILSVAEEEGVRDASYQLKLLQSEGSLSLVSTSKEKGSGRTSTQRYTVEGPVVLLLTTTNSDVDPELLNRCLIVSVDESPAQTAAIHTQQRFARTFEGFTQKINAEQIVKLHQNAQRLLKPLQVYNPYAEQLGFVGSQTRYRRDHQKYLTLINTITLLHQFQREVKSAQVGEQSYEYIEVTRRDIALANRIADWALGRSIDELPGPTRRLLLDLHDWIRQEAKQQAIQPAEFVFYRRQAREAIRWNSSPLRIHLERLCQHEYVVSHGRQGGLYRYSLLYDGKGREGQPSLLGLVDATSLAEPAIAPTTGDLSD
;
A
#
# COMPACT_ATOMS: atom_id res chain seq x y z
N LYS A 1 30.73 -19.81 5.44
CA LYS A 1 30.75 -18.75 6.47
C LYS A 1 30.32 -17.47 5.80
N THR A 2 29.03 -17.17 5.86
CA THR A 2 28.45 -15.92 5.39
C THR A 2 29.08 -14.79 6.22
N PRO A 3 29.59 -13.69 5.62
CA PRO A 3 29.92 -12.52 6.41
C PRO A 3 28.62 -12.07 7.07
N ALA A 4 28.57 -12.01 8.40
CA ALA A 4 27.50 -11.32 9.08
C ALA A 4 27.48 -9.89 8.54
N ALA A 5 26.35 -9.44 8.00
CA ALA A 5 26.20 -8.05 7.57
C ALA A 5 26.62 -7.16 8.74
N THR A 6 27.66 -6.35 8.53
CA THR A 6 28.19 -5.46 9.56
C THR A 6 27.09 -4.46 9.88
N ALA A 7 26.44 -4.63 11.04
CA ALA A 7 25.42 -3.70 11.51
C ALA A 7 26.06 -2.30 11.60
N VAL A 8 25.50 -1.33 10.87
CA VAL A 8 25.98 0.05 10.88
C VAL A 8 25.74 0.61 12.28
N SER A 9 26.83 0.93 13.00
CA SER A 9 26.73 1.57 14.31
C SER A 9 26.45 3.06 14.13
N LEU A 10 25.41 3.54 14.79
CA LEU A 10 25.07 4.96 14.83
C LEU A 10 25.84 5.65 15.95
N THR A 11 26.21 6.91 15.75
CA THR A 11 26.66 7.79 16.84
C THR A 11 25.47 8.24 17.69
N ASP A 12 25.72 8.65 18.93
CA ASP A 12 24.66 9.17 19.82
C ASP A 12 23.90 10.36 19.20
N GLN A 13 24.60 11.23 18.47
CA GLN A 13 24.01 12.36 17.77
C GLN A 13 23.09 11.92 16.62
N GLU A 14 23.54 10.96 15.80
CA GLU A 14 22.74 10.42 14.70
C GLU A 14 21.50 9.68 15.22
N GLN A 15 21.65 8.91 16.29
CA GLN A 15 20.55 8.22 16.93
C GLN A 15 19.55 9.22 17.53
N ALA A 16 20.02 10.27 18.20
CA ALA A 16 19.15 11.31 18.76
C ALA A 16 18.35 12.04 17.67
N ALA A 17 19.00 12.45 16.57
CA ALA A 17 18.33 13.12 15.45
C ALA A 17 17.29 12.20 14.77
N ALA A 18 17.63 10.93 14.55
CA ALA A 18 16.72 9.93 13.99
C ALA A 18 15.51 9.68 14.90
N LEU A 19 15.72 9.59 16.22
CA LEU A 19 14.63 9.47 17.19
C LEU A 19 13.75 10.72 17.26
N GLU A 20 14.34 11.91 17.12
CA GLU A 20 13.59 13.17 17.07
C GLU A 20 12.64 13.19 15.86
N LEU A 21 13.13 12.78 14.68
CA LEU A 21 12.29 12.60 13.50
C LEU A 21 11.14 11.62 13.79
N LEU A 22 11.45 10.42 14.28
CA LEU A 22 10.46 9.35 14.54
C LEU A 22 9.44 9.70 15.63
N LYS A 23 9.78 10.63 16.54
CA LYS A 23 8.87 11.12 17.58
C LYS A 23 8.02 12.33 17.16
N SER A 24 8.22 12.86 15.96
CA SER A 24 7.47 14.00 15.44
C SER A 24 5.97 13.68 15.31
N GLU A 25 5.11 14.50 15.91
CA GLU A 25 3.64 14.37 15.76
C GLU A 25 3.18 14.54 14.30
N ASN A 26 3.94 15.24 13.48
CA ASN A 26 3.69 15.45 12.05
C ASN A 26 4.69 14.67 11.19
N LEU A 27 5.06 13.45 11.62
CA LEU A 27 6.08 12.61 10.97
C LEU A 27 5.87 12.46 9.45
N LEU A 28 4.64 12.16 9.01
CA LEU A 28 4.38 11.95 7.58
C LEU A 28 4.55 13.23 6.75
N ASP A 29 4.14 14.38 7.28
CA ASP A 29 4.32 15.67 6.59
C ASP A 29 5.81 16.05 6.57
N ARG A 30 6.55 15.82 7.68
CA ARG A 30 8.00 16.02 7.73
C ARG A 30 8.74 15.16 6.71
N ILE A 31 8.36 13.88 6.55
CA ILE A 31 8.92 13.00 5.50
C ILE A 31 8.69 13.60 4.10
N LEU A 32 7.49 14.13 3.84
CA LEU A 32 7.16 14.73 2.53
C LEU A 32 7.93 16.01 2.26
N ASP A 33 8.06 16.87 3.27
CA ASP A 33 8.81 18.12 3.18
C ASP A 33 10.32 17.86 3.05
N ASP A 34 10.81 16.78 3.65
CA ASP A 34 12.18 16.29 3.46
C ASP A 34 12.41 15.79 2.03
N PHE A 35 11.46 15.08 1.40
CA PHE A 35 11.54 14.73 -0.02
C PHE A 35 11.62 15.97 -0.93
N GLU A 36 10.85 17.01 -0.62
CA GLU A 36 10.89 18.29 -1.35
C GLU A 36 12.21 19.02 -1.12
N SER A 37 12.74 18.99 0.09
CA SER A 37 14.06 19.52 0.44
C SER A 37 15.19 18.79 -0.27
N CYS A 38 15.03 17.49 -0.56
CA CYS A 38 15.90 16.71 -1.42
C CYS A 38 15.70 16.97 -2.94
N GLY A 39 14.80 17.89 -3.31
CA GLY A 39 14.61 18.33 -4.68
C GLY A 39 13.62 17.49 -5.50
N ILE A 40 12.84 16.62 -4.85
CA ILE A 40 11.76 15.89 -5.52
C ILE A 40 10.49 16.73 -5.42
N VAL A 41 10.00 17.27 -6.54
CA VAL A 41 8.84 18.18 -6.57
C VAL A 41 7.55 17.42 -6.93
N GLY A 42 6.43 17.79 -6.32
CA GLY A 42 5.14 17.14 -6.57
C GLY A 42 5.05 15.73 -5.97
N GLU A 43 4.22 14.87 -6.55
CA GLU A 43 4.09 13.44 -6.18
C GLU A 43 3.84 13.18 -4.69
N ARG A 44 3.20 14.10 -3.95
CA ARG A 44 3.11 13.99 -2.48
C ARG A 44 2.53 12.64 -2.03
N THR A 45 1.41 12.20 -2.59
CA THR A 45 0.82 10.91 -2.20
C THR A 45 1.66 9.72 -2.68
N GLY A 46 2.20 9.77 -3.90
CA GLY A 46 3.04 8.70 -4.46
C GLY A 46 4.32 8.47 -3.64
N LYS A 47 4.99 9.54 -3.21
CA LYS A 47 6.16 9.47 -2.31
C LYS A 47 5.81 8.82 -0.98
N LEU A 48 4.70 9.23 -0.37
CA LEU A 48 4.26 8.69 0.92
C LEU A 48 3.91 7.20 0.82
N VAL A 49 3.15 6.81 -0.20
CA VAL A 49 2.82 5.41 -0.50
C VAL A 49 4.10 4.59 -0.68
N GLY A 50 5.05 5.12 -1.46
CA GLY A 50 6.32 4.45 -1.70
C GLY A 50 7.17 4.28 -0.44
N TYR A 51 7.29 5.32 0.38
CA TYR A 51 8.01 5.28 1.66
C TYR A 51 7.38 4.27 2.63
N LEU A 52 6.05 4.26 2.73
CA LEU A 52 5.33 3.30 3.56
C LEU A 52 5.49 1.88 3.03
N ALA A 53 5.34 1.65 1.73
CA ALA A 53 5.55 0.34 1.12
C ALA A 53 6.97 -0.19 1.42
N ALA A 54 8.00 0.65 1.28
CA ALA A 54 9.36 0.30 1.66
C ALA A 54 9.54 0.04 3.17
N THR A 55 8.86 0.81 4.03
CA THR A 55 8.85 0.62 5.50
C THR A 55 8.22 -0.71 5.89
N SER A 56 7.22 -1.18 5.13
CA SER A 56 6.50 -2.42 5.42
C SER A 56 7.37 -3.69 5.36
N ARG A 57 8.63 -3.62 4.88
CA ARG A 57 9.62 -4.72 4.92
C ARG A 57 9.81 -5.29 6.33
N LEU A 58 9.51 -4.51 7.36
CA LEU A 58 9.59 -4.90 8.77
C LEU A 58 8.34 -5.66 9.28
N LEU A 59 7.29 -5.78 8.46
CA LEU A 59 6.11 -6.60 8.75
C LEU A 59 6.26 -8.00 8.14
N ASP A 60 5.51 -8.96 8.66
CA ASP A 60 5.51 -10.35 8.15
C ASP A 60 5.00 -10.49 6.71
N LYS A 61 4.08 -9.59 6.31
CA LYS A 61 3.47 -9.53 4.98
C LYS A 61 3.59 -8.11 4.42
N PRO A 62 4.75 -7.74 3.82
CA PRO A 62 4.98 -6.42 3.29
C PRO A 62 4.09 -6.08 2.10
N LEU A 63 3.94 -4.78 1.84
CA LEU A 63 3.30 -4.25 0.63
C LEU A 63 4.27 -4.35 -0.55
N GLY A 64 3.76 -4.77 -1.71
CA GLY A 64 4.44 -4.57 -2.99
C GLY A 64 4.10 -3.20 -3.58
N LEU A 65 5.00 -2.65 -4.40
CA LEU A 65 4.82 -1.37 -5.09
C LEU A 65 5.17 -1.53 -6.57
N VAL A 66 4.28 -1.05 -7.44
CA VAL A 66 4.53 -0.88 -8.87
C VAL A 66 4.35 0.59 -9.21
N ILE A 67 5.41 1.22 -9.70
CA ILE A 67 5.35 2.58 -10.25
C ILE A 67 5.14 2.48 -11.76
N GLN A 68 4.00 2.96 -12.23
CA GLN A 68 3.54 2.81 -13.61
C GLN A 68 3.37 4.19 -14.24
N SER A 69 4.06 4.44 -15.36
CA SER A 69 3.93 5.71 -16.09
C SER A 69 4.40 5.55 -17.53
N SER A 70 4.12 6.53 -18.37
CA SER A 70 4.75 6.60 -19.69
C SER A 70 6.28 6.71 -19.58
N SER A 71 6.98 6.41 -20.68
CA SER A 71 8.43 6.56 -20.71
C SER A 71 8.85 8.01 -20.48
N ALA A 72 9.96 8.22 -19.77
CA ALA A 72 10.47 9.54 -19.38
C ALA A 72 9.58 10.40 -18.45
N ALA A 73 8.45 9.89 -17.96
CA ALA A 73 7.58 10.62 -17.02
C ALA A 73 8.19 10.82 -15.62
N GLY A 74 9.27 10.11 -15.26
CA GLY A 74 9.94 10.26 -13.96
C GLY A 74 9.77 9.09 -12.99
N LYS A 75 9.27 7.93 -13.45
CA LYS A 75 9.15 6.70 -12.62
C LYS A 75 10.43 6.30 -11.89
N SER A 76 11.57 6.33 -12.58
CA SER A 76 12.86 5.99 -11.99
C SER A 76 13.27 7.02 -10.95
N SER A 77 13.05 8.32 -11.21
CA SER A 77 13.34 9.39 -10.26
C SER A 77 12.54 9.23 -8.96
N LEU A 78 11.26 8.84 -9.05
CA LEU A 78 10.43 8.58 -7.87
C LEU A 78 10.91 7.32 -7.11
N ALA A 79 11.19 6.22 -7.82
CA ALA A 79 11.73 5.00 -7.24
C ALA A 79 13.07 5.26 -6.51
N ASP A 80 13.99 5.94 -7.17
CA ASP A 80 15.32 6.27 -6.64
C ASP A 80 15.22 7.18 -5.42
N ALA A 81 14.30 8.15 -5.43
CA ALA A 81 14.02 8.98 -4.27
C ALA A 81 13.56 8.16 -3.06
N ILE A 82 12.54 7.31 -3.23
CA ILE A 82 12.02 6.43 -2.17
C ILE A 82 13.14 5.54 -1.63
N LEU A 83 13.89 4.90 -2.52
CA LEU A 83 14.99 4.01 -2.15
C LEU A 83 16.13 4.76 -1.47
N SER A 84 16.39 6.02 -1.82
CA SER A 84 17.47 6.80 -1.21
C SER A 84 17.27 6.98 0.31
N PHE A 85 16.02 7.09 0.77
CA PHE A 85 15.65 7.21 2.18
C PHE A 85 15.73 5.88 2.95
N MET A 86 15.95 4.77 2.25
CA MET A 86 16.10 3.43 2.85
C MET A 86 17.58 3.08 3.00
N PRO A 87 17.98 2.37 4.08
CA PRO A 87 19.37 2.00 4.33
C PRO A 87 19.97 1.21 3.16
N PRO A 88 21.17 1.55 2.65
CA PRO A 88 21.81 0.83 1.55
C PRO A 88 21.88 -0.69 1.72
N GLU A 89 22.14 -1.16 2.93
CA GLU A 89 22.24 -2.56 3.31
C GLU A 89 20.90 -3.32 3.30
N GLU A 90 19.78 -2.60 3.29
CA GLU A 90 18.41 -3.15 3.25
C GLU A 90 17.80 -3.08 1.84
N ARG A 91 18.57 -2.66 0.84
CA ARG A 91 18.15 -2.59 -0.56
C ARG A 91 18.89 -3.63 -1.38
N PHE A 92 18.15 -4.30 -2.26
CA PHE A 92 18.71 -5.14 -3.30
C PHE A 92 18.18 -4.64 -4.64
N THR A 93 19.02 -3.93 -5.39
CA THR A 93 18.63 -3.33 -6.68
C THR A 93 19.26 -4.11 -7.83
N CYS A 94 18.46 -4.50 -8.81
CA CYS A 94 18.93 -5.10 -10.04
C CYS A 94 18.15 -4.60 -11.26
N SER A 95 18.76 -4.67 -12.44
CA SER A 95 18.12 -4.28 -13.70
C SER A 95 17.34 -5.43 -14.35
N ALA A 96 17.76 -6.68 -14.11
CA ALA A 96 17.08 -7.87 -14.61
C ALA A 96 17.42 -9.07 -13.72
N MET A 97 16.53 -10.07 -13.71
CA MET A 97 16.68 -11.28 -12.92
C MET A 97 16.15 -12.50 -13.67
N THR A 98 16.95 -13.57 -13.69
CA THR A 98 16.51 -14.86 -14.25
C THR A 98 15.76 -15.68 -13.21
N SER A 99 14.87 -16.56 -13.66
CA SER A 99 14.10 -17.49 -12.79
C SER A 99 14.95 -18.27 -11.81
N GLN A 100 16.17 -18.66 -12.23
CA GLN A 100 17.11 -19.43 -11.41
C GLN A 100 17.88 -18.55 -10.43
N SER A 101 18.29 -17.35 -10.84
CA SER A 101 19.15 -16.49 -10.02
C SER A 101 18.56 -16.17 -8.65
N LEU A 102 17.23 -16.00 -8.55
CA LEU A 102 16.55 -15.70 -7.29
C LEU A 102 16.79 -16.77 -6.22
N TYR A 103 16.81 -18.06 -6.58
CA TYR A 103 17.07 -19.15 -5.62
C TYR A 103 18.49 -19.11 -5.03
N TYR A 104 19.46 -18.57 -5.77
CA TYR A 104 20.84 -18.45 -5.32
C TYR A 104 21.10 -17.18 -4.50
N LEU A 105 20.12 -16.27 -4.41
CA LEU A 105 20.19 -15.07 -3.55
C LEU A 105 20.02 -15.38 -2.06
N GLY A 106 19.84 -16.64 -1.66
CA GLY A 106 19.79 -17.02 -0.24
C GLY A 106 21.02 -16.57 0.55
N ASN A 107 22.19 -16.50 -0.11
CA ASN A 107 23.42 -16.01 0.51
C ASN A 107 23.43 -14.49 0.74
N GLU A 108 22.60 -13.73 0.02
CA GLU A 108 22.51 -12.26 0.11
C GLU A 108 21.53 -11.79 1.21
N ASN A 109 20.84 -12.74 1.86
CA ASN A 109 19.83 -12.52 2.91
C ASN A 109 18.80 -11.45 2.52
N LEU A 110 17.74 -11.83 1.80
CA LEU A 110 16.70 -10.90 1.38
C LEU A 110 15.70 -10.53 2.49
N LYS A 111 15.74 -11.21 3.63
CA LYS A 111 14.81 -10.97 4.73
C LYS A 111 14.87 -9.52 5.22
N HIS A 112 13.70 -8.89 5.32
CA HIS A 112 13.52 -7.47 5.64
C HIS A 112 14.20 -6.50 4.66
N LYS A 113 14.41 -6.91 3.40
CA LYS A 113 14.97 -6.04 2.34
C LYS A 113 13.93 -5.62 1.32
N ILE A 114 14.30 -4.60 0.55
CA ILE A 114 13.56 -4.11 -0.61
C ILE A 114 14.23 -4.64 -1.87
N LEU A 115 13.55 -5.53 -2.58
CA LEU A 115 13.95 -5.97 -3.91
C LEU A 115 13.41 -4.97 -4.94
N SER A 116 14.30 -4.12 -5.43
CA SER A 116 13.99 -3.12 -6.46
C SER A 116 14.42 -3.61 -7.83
N VAL A 117 13.48 -3.65 -8.78
CA VAL A 117 13.80 -3.98 -10.17
C VAL A 117 13.34 -2.89 -11.12
N ALA A 118 14.29 -2.38 -11.90
CA ALA A 118 14.00 -1.44 -12.97
C ALA A 118 13.32 -2.19 -14.13
N GLU A 119 12.17 -1.70 -14.57
CA GLU A 119 11.35 -2.27 -15.65
C GLU A 119 10.89 -3.73 -15.38
N GLU A 120 9.59 -3.94 -15.19
CA GLU A 120 9.01 -5.25 -14.88
C GLU A 120 9.36 -6.34 -15.92
N GLU A 121 9.62 -5.96 -17.17
CA GLU A 121 10.08 -6.88 -18.21
C GLU A 121 11.40 -7.59 -17.82
N GLY A 122 12.26 -6.91 -17.03
CA GLY A 122 13.50 -7.48 -16.50
C GLY A 122 13.31 -8.63 -15.51
N VAL A 123 12.09 -8.83 -14.98
CA VAL A 123 11.75 -9.95 -14.08
C VAL A 123 10.72 -10.92 -14.65
N ARG A 124 10.37 -10.79 -15.93
CA ARG A 124 9.31 -11.60 -16.55
C ARG A 124 9.52 -13.10 -16.36
N ASP A 125 10.76 -13.56 -16.53
CA ASP A 125 11.13 -14.96 -16.34
C ASP A 125 11.10 -15.40 -14.87
N ALA A 126 11.27 -14.48 -13.93
CA ALA A 126 11.25 -14.74 -12.49
C ALA A 126 9.90 -14.39 -11.80
N SER A 127 8.89 -13.97 -12.56
CA SER A 127 7.61 -13.48 -12.04
C SER A 127 6.92 -14.51 -11.14
N TYR A 128 6.96 -15.80 -11.51
CA TYR A 128 6.40 -16.87 -10.68
C TYR A 128 7.06 -16.96 -9.29
N GLN A 129 8.39 -16.92 -9.24
CA GLN A 129 9.12 -16.99 -7.99
C GLN A 129 8.91 -15.72 -7.14
N LEU A 130 8.82 -14.55 -7.78
CA LEU A 130 8.47 -13.31 -7.07
C LEU A 130 7.08 -13.38 -6.43
N LYS A 131 6.10 -13.99 -7.11
CA LYS A 131 4.75 -14.22 -6.55
C LYS A 131 4.80 -15.12 -5.33
N LEU A 132 5.52 -16.24 -5.41
CA LEU A 132 5.68 -17.17 -4.28
C LEU A 132 6.37 -16.49 -3.09
N LEU A 133 7.45 -15.73 -3.34
CA LEU A 133 8.15 -15.01 -2.28
C LEU A 133 7.24 -14.00 -1.57
N GLN A 134 6.36 -13.32 -2.30
CA GLN A 134 5.36 -12.41 -1.71
C GLN A 134 4.26 -13.15 -0.94
N SER A 135 3.76 -14.30 -1.43
CA SER A 135 2.61 -14.98 -0.82
C SER A 135 3.00 -15.94 0.31
N GLU A 136 4.11 -16.65 0.15
CA GLU A 136 4.56 -17.71 1.06
C GLU A 136 5.68 -17.24 1.99
N GLY A 137 6.26 -16.06 1.73
CA GLY A 137 7.35 -15.49 2.54
C GLY A 137 8.67 -16.25 2.43
N SER A 138 8.77 -17.25 1.56
CA SER A 138 10.01 -17.99 1.30
C SER A 138 10.00 -18.64 -0.08
N LEU A 139 11.18 -18.99 -0.59
CA LEU A 139 11.40 -19.80 -1.78
C LEU A 139 12.35 -20.92 -1.45
N SER A 140 12.12 -22.11 -2.01
CA SER A 140 13.11 -23.18 -1.95
C SER A 140 13.25 -23.92 -3.27
N LEU A 141 14.49 -24.27 -3.60
CA LEU A 141 14.85 -25.06 -4.78
C LEU A 141 15.73 -26.23 -4.35
N VAL A 142 15.40 -27.42 -4.82
CA VAL A 142 16.26 -28.60 -4.69
C VAL A 142 16.95 -28.80 -6.04
N SER A 143 18.28 -28.71 -6.07
CA SER A 143 19.08 -28.82 -7.29
C SER A 143 20.31 -29.68 -7.04
N THR A 144 20.75 -30.42 -8.06
CA THR A 144 21.96 -31.26 -7.99
C THR A 144 23.19 -30.42 -8.30
N SER A 145 24.15 -30.37 -7.39
CA SER A 145 25.48 -29.77 -7.62
C SER A 145 26.55 -30.86 -7.75
N LYS A 146 27.58 -30.63 -8.55
CA LYS A 146 28.75 -31.51 -8.59
C LYS A 146 29.71 -31.14 -7.45
N GLU A 147 30.09 -32.12 -6.64
CA GLU A 147 31.14 -31.93 -5.64
C GLU A 147 32.48 -31.65 -6.33
N LYS A 148 33.18 -30.61 -5.85
CA LYS A 148 34.50 -30.25 -6.37
C LYS A 148 35.48 -31.40 -6.08
N GLY A 149 35.97 -32.05 -7.13
CA GLY A 149 37.02 -33.07 -7.07
C GLY A 149 36.56 -34.53 -7.17
N SER A 150 35.32 -34.86 -6.76
CA SER A 150 34.84 -36.27 -6.75
C SER A 150 34.00 -36.66 -7.97
N GLY A 151 33.47 -35.67 -8.72
CA GLY A 151 32.55 -35.90 -9.83
C GLY A 151 31.17 -36.44 -9.41
N ARG A 152 30.95 -36.68 -8.11
CA ARG A 152 29.67 -37.13 -7.56
C ARG A 152 28.69 -35.96 -7.53
N THR A 153 27.43 -36.26 -7.84
CA THR A 153 26.34 -35.31 -7.68
C THR A 153 25.83 -35.35 -6.24
N SER A 154 25.74 -34.19 -5.61
CA SER A 154 25.10 -34.01 -4.31
C SER A 154 23.82 -33.20 -4.50
N THR A 155 22.76 -33.60 -3.82
CA THR A 155 21.51 -32.82 -3.79
C THR A 155 21.67 -31.66 -2.82
N GLN A 156 21.54 -30.43 -3.31
CA GLN A 156 21.60 -29.22 -2.49
C GLN A 156 20.24 -28.54 -2.48
N ARG A 157 19.84 -28.06 -1.29
CA ARG A 157 18.64 -27.26 -1.10
C ARG A 157 19.04 -25.80 -0.94
N TYR A 158 18.53 -24.95 -1.82
CA TYR A 158 18.65 -23.51 -1.75
C TYR A 158 17.36 -22.95 -1.15
N THR A 159 17.47 -22.04 -0.20
CA THR A 159 16.32 -21.40 0.44
C THR A 159 16.56 -19.90 0.49
N VAL A 160 15.52 -19.14 0.17
CA VAL A 160 15.49 -17.68 0.28
C VAL A 160 14.35 -17.34 1.23
N GLU A 161 14.66 -16.61 2.29
CA GLU A 161 13.66 -16.18 3.27
C GLU A 161 13.27 -14.73 3.03
N GLY A 162 11.97 -14.46 3.09
CA GLY A 162 11.40 -13.14 3.29
C GLY A 162 11.15 -12.85 4.77
N PRO A 163 10.38 -11.79 5.08
CA PRO A 163 9.63 -10.92 4.16
C PRO A 163 10.51 -10.06 3.24
N VAL A 164 10.02 -9.74 2.04
CA VAL A 164 10.69 -8.86 1.04
C VAL A 164 9.66 -7.90 0.46
N VAL A 165 9.99 -6.60 0.42
CA VAL A 165 9.22 -5.62 -0.36
C VAL A 165 9.64 -5.73 -1.81
N LEU A 166 8.68 -5.90 -2.71
CA LEU A 166 8.93 -5.81 -4.15
C LEU A 166 8.64 -4.38 -4.63
N LEU A 167 9.63 -3.69 -5.19
CA LEU A 167 9.47 -2.39 -5.84
C LEU A 167 9.80 -2.53 -7.32
N LEU A 168 8.79 -2.35 -8.18
CA LEU A 168 8.94 -2.41 -9.63
C LEU A 168 8.61 -1.08 -10.26
N THR A 169 9.24 -0.82 -11.40
CA THR A 169 8.84 0.26 -12.31
C THR A 169 8.39 -0.36 -13.62
N THR A 170 7.42 0.24 -14.31
CA THR A 170 6.98 -0.27 -15.62
C THR A 170 6.41 0.84 -16.49
N THR A 171 6.68 0.74 -17.79
CA THR A 171 6.03 1.56 -18.83
C THR A 171 4.82 0.87 -19.44
N ASN A 172 4.66 -0.43 -19.21
CA ASN A 172 3.58 -1.20 -19.79
C ASN A 172 2.30 -0.99 -18.98
N SER A 173 1.21 -0.71 -19.68
CA SER A 173 -0.13 -0.67 -19.09
C SER A 173 -0.68 -2.07 -18.80
N ASP A 174 -0.20 -3.07 -19.54
CA ASP A 174 -0.61 -4.48 -19.48
C ASP A 174 0.42 -5.33 -18.72
N VAL A 175 0.53 -5.07 -17.42
CA VAL A 175 1.35 -5.88 -16.49
C VAL A 175 0.51 -7.09 -16.05
N ASP A 176 1.19 -8.19 -15.72
CA ASP A 176 0.55 -9.39 -15.18
C ASP A 176 -0.49 -9.04 -14.09
N PRO A 177 -1.80 -9.28 -14.35
CA PRO A 177 -2.86 -8.93 -13.40
C PRO A 177 -2.69 -9.59 -12.05
N GLU A 178 -2.06 -10.76 -11.99
CA GLU A 178 -1.80 -11.45 -10.75
C GLU A 178 -0.80 -10.67 -9.87
N LEU A 179 0.22 -10.09 -10.49
CA LEU A 179 1.25 -9.29 -9.82
C LEU A 179 0.69 -7.93 -9.39
N LEU A 180 -0.03 -7.24 -10.29
CA LEU A 180 -0.71 -5.97 -9.98
C LEU A 180 -1.68 -6.09 -8.80
N ASN A 181 -2.46 -7.18 -8.76
CA ASN A 181 -3.40 -7.41 -7.67
C ASN A 181 -2.72 -7.66 -6.31
N ARG A 182 -1.39 -7.84 -6.26
CA ARG A 182 -0.59 -7.97 -5.03
C ARG A 182 0.14 -6.69 -4.63
N CYS A 183 0.31 -5.75 -5.55
CA CYS A 183 1.00 -4.50 -5.31
C CYS A 183 0.03 -3.32 -5.14
N LEU A 184 0.53 -2.25 -4.54
CA LEU A 184 0.00 -0.89 -4.72
C LEU A 184 0.51 -0.35 -6.04
N ILE A 185 -0.35 0.34 -6.77
CA ILE A 185 0.01 0.94 -8.06
C ILE A 185 0.12 2.45 -7.84
N VAL A 186 1.27 3.01 -8.19
CA VAL A 186 1.54 4.45 -8.14
C VAL A 186 1.74 4.94 -9.57
N SER A 187 0.89 5.86 -9.99
CA SER A 187 1.08 6.59 -11.25
C SER A 187 1.78 7.92 -11.00
N VAL A 188 2.61 8.34 -11.95
CA VAL A 188 3.31 9.63 -11.92
C VAL A 188 2.42 10.70 -12.57
N ASP A 189 2.46 11.93 -12.06
CA ASP A 189 1.74 13.08 -12.61
C ASP A 189 2.44 13.59 -13.89
N GLU A 190 1.83 13.28 -15.03
CA GLU A 190 2.30 13.68 -16.36
C GLU A 190 1.73 15.03 -16.83
N SER A 191 1.13 15.81 -15.92
CA SER A 191 0.53 17.10 -16.28
C SER A 191 1.58 18.12 -16.74
N PRO A 192 1.18 19.09 -17.61
CA PRO A 192 2.05 20.18 -18.00
C PRO A 192 2.55 21.02 -16.81
N ALA A 193 1.72 21.16 -15.77
CA ALA A 193 2.07 21.90 -14.55
C ALA A 193 3.20 21.20 -13.79
N GLN A 194 3.09 19.88 -13.58
CA GLN A 194 4.13 19.09 -12.94
C GLN A 194 5.42 19.08 -13.75
N THR A 195 5.33 18.92 -15.08
CA THR A 195 6.47 19.01 -15.98
C THR A 195 7.20 20.37 -15.86
N ALA A 196 6.45 21.47 -15.82
CA ALA A 196 7.03 22.81 -15.64
C ALA A 196 7.71 23.00 -14.27
N ALA A 197 7.13 22.42 -13.21
CA ALA A 197 7.72 22.43 -11.87
C ALA A 197 9.04 21.65 -11.84
N ILE A 198 9.09 20.47 -12.47
CA ILE A 198 10.32 19.67 -12.63
C ILE A 198 11.39 20.46 -13.38
N HIS A 199 11.06 21.08 -14.52
CA HIS A 199 12.02 21.90 -15.27
C HIS A 199 12.58 23.05 -14.43
N THR A 200 11.74 23.67 -13.60
CA THR A 200 12.16 24.75 -12.69
C THR A 200 13.15 24.24 -11.66
N GLN A 201 12.87 23.09 -11.04
CA GLN A 201 13.78 22.46 -10.08
C GLN A 201 15.10 22.02 -10.73
N GLN A 202 15.04 21.47 -11.95
CA GLN A 202 16.24 21.08 -12.69
C GLN A 202 17.14 22.28 -13.01
N ARG A 203 16.57 23.45 -13.34
CA ARG A 203 17.33 24.70 -13.51
C ARG A 203 17.89 25.18 -12.18
N PHE A 204 17.08 25.16 -11.11
CA PHE A 204 17.52 25.53 -9.76
C PHE A 204 18.71 24.69 -9.30
N ALA A 205 18.71 23.38 -9.56
CA ALA A 205 19.81 22.46 -9.24
C ALA A 205 21.15 22.80 -9.95
N ARG A 206 21.15 23.68 -10.96
CA ARG A 206 22.36 24.17 -11.64
C ARG A 206 22.90 25.49 -11.07
N THR A 207 22.24 26.04 -10.05
CA THR A 207 22.67 27.25 -9.33
C THR A 207 23.57 26.89 -8.13
N PHE A 208 24.23 27.89 -7.55
CA PHE A 208 25.02 27.69 -6.33
C PHE A 208 24.13 27.34 -5.12
N GLU A 209 22.95 27.95 -5.05
CA GLU A 209 21.92 27.63 -4.05
C GLU A 209 21.45 26.19 -4.19
N GLY A 210 21.22 25.72 -5.42
CA GLY A 210 20.88 24.32 -5.70
C GLY A 210 22.00 23.34 -5.34
N PHE A 211 23.28 23.71 -5.55
CA PHE A 211 24.41 22.91 -5.08
C PHE A 211 24.44 22.81 -3.55
N THR A 212 24.17 23.92 -2.86
CA THR A 212 24.06 23.94 -1.39
C THR A 212 22.90 23.08 -0.89
N GLN A 213 21.73 23.16 -1.57
CA GLN A 213 20.59 22.29 -1.29
C GLN A 213 20.97 20.81 -1.41
N LYS A 214 21.75 20.44 -2.44
CA LYS A 214 22.20 19.05 -2.63
C LYS A 214 23.05 18.56 -1.45
N ILE A 215 23.95 19.37 -0.92
CA ILE A 215 24.75 19.00 0.27
C ILE A 215 23.84 18.77 1.48
N ASN A 216 22.86 19.65 1.69
CA ASN A 216 21.88 19.48 2.78
C ASN A 216 21.00 18.24 2.57
N ALA A 217 20.64 17.93 1.33
CA ALA A 217 19.87 16.74 0.98
C ALA A 217 20.59 15.45 1.38
N GLU A 218 21.91 15.37 1.29
CA GLU A 218 22.69 14.21 1.74
C GLU A 218 22.55 13.98 3.26
N GLN A 219 22.46 15.05 4.04
CA GLN A 219 22.22 14.95 5.49
C GLN A 219 20.81 14.46 5.81
N ILE A 220 19.80 14.97 5.08
CA ILE A 220 18.40 14.52 5.21
C ILE A 220 18.28 13.04 4.83
N VAL A 221 18.89 12.62 3.71
CA VAL A 221 18.93 11.22 3.29
C VAL A 221 19.55 10.34 4.39
N LYS A 222 20.68 10.77 4.98
CA LYS A 222 21.32 10.03 6.07
C LYS A 222 20.42 9.95 7.31
N LEU A 223 19.72 11.04 7.65
CA LEU A 223 18.75 11.07 8.74
C LEU A 223 17.64 10.02 8.54
N HIS A 224 17.04 9.95 7.35
CA HIS A 224 16.00 8.97 7.04
C HIS A 224 16.51 7.53 7.07
N GLN A 225 17.71 7.28 6.51
CA GLN A 225 18.33 5.96 6.59
C GLN A 225 18.56 5.55 8.06
N ASN A 226 19.03 6.47 8.90
CA ASN A 226 19.24 6.18 10.32
C ASN A 226 17.92 5.97 11.06
N ALA A 227 16.89 6.76 10.77
CA ALA A 227 15.55 6.53 11.30
C ALA A 227 15.02 5.13 10.92
N GLN A 228 15.19 4.72 9.67
CA GLN A 228 14.79 3.40 9.20
C GLN A 228 15.56 2.26 9.90
N ARG A 229 16.85 2.44 10.22
CA ARG A 229 17.65 1.48 11.02
C ARG A 229 17.17 1.32 12.45
N LEU A 230 16.56 2.36 13.04
CA LEU A 230 16.07 2.33 14.42
C LEU A 230 14.72 1.63 14.58
N LEU A 231 13.93 1.52 13.50
CA LEU A 231 12.64 0.85 13.53
C LEU A 231 12.83 -0.64 13.83
N LYS A 232 12.07 -1.15 14.80
CA LYS A 232 12.02 -2.58 15.12
C LYS A 232 10.82 -3.25 14.43
N PRO A 233 10.93 -4.53 14.03
CA PRO A 233 9.83 -5.31 13.47
C PRO A 233 8.88 -5.77 14.59
N LEU A 234 8.16 -4.84 15.21
CA LEU A 234 7.19 -5.12 16.28
C LEU A 234 5.89 -5.69 15.71
N GLN A 235 5.21 -6.52 16.51
CA GLN A 235 3.86 -6.96 16.19
C GLN A 235 2.88 -5.79 16.32
N VAL A 236 1.91 -5.72 15.41
CA VAL A 236 0.90 -4.66 15.40
C VAL A 236 -0.47 -5.30 15.56
N TYR A 237 -1.18 -4.93 16.63
CA TYR A 237 -2.55 -5.36 16.87
C TYR A 237 -3.52 -4.21 16.68
N ASN A 238 -4.60 -4.49 15.96
CA ASN A 238 -5.64 -3.51 15.71
C ASN A 238 -6.85 -3.78 16.60
N PRO A 239 -7.06 -3.02 17.69
CA PRO A 239 -8.19 -3.25 18.57
C PRO A 239 -9.53 -2.81 17.95
N TYR A 240 -9.48 -2.07 16.83
CA TYR A 240 -10.66 -1.68 16.05
C TYR A 240 -10.98 -2.67 14.91
N ALA A 241 -10.26 -3.78 14.77
CA ALA A 241 -10.34 -4.68 13.61
C ALA A 241 -11.77 -5.13 13.27
N GLU A 242 -12.59 -5.48 14.26
CA GLU A 242 -13.97 -5.95 14.05
C GLU A 242 -14.93 -4.83 13.62
N GLN A 243 -14.56 -3.58 13.87
CA GLN A 243 -15.34 -2.39 13.50
C GLN A 243 -14.95 -1.85 12.12
N LEU A 244 -13.86 -2.34 11.52
CA LEU A 244 -13.45 -1.91 10.19
C LEU A 244 -14.44 -2.41 9.13
N GLY A 245 -14.87 -1.50 8.27
CA GLY A 245 -15.67 -1.82 7.11
C GLY A 245 -14.81 -1.97 5.86
N PHE A 246 -15.23 -2.87 4.99
CA PHE A 246 -14.72 -3.01 3.63
C PHE A 246 -15.79 -3.65 2.74
N VAL A 247 -15.77 -3.39 1.43
CA VAL A 247 -16.73 -4.02 0.52
C VAL A 247 -16.52 -5.54 0.47
N GLY A 248 -17.52 -6.30 0.94
CA GLY A 248 -17.49 -7.76 0.97
C GLY A 248 -18.17 -8.46 -0.23
N SER A 249 -18.69 -7.70 -1.20
CA SER A 249 -19.55 -8.25 -2.27
C SER A 249 -18.80 -9.02 -3.37
N GLN A 250 -17.49 -8.81 -3.52
CA GLN A 250 -16.68 -9.49 -4.55
C GLN A 250 -15.34 -10.02 -4.01
N THR A 251 -14.87 -11.12 -4.61
CA THR A 251 -13.61 -11.77 -4.21
C THR A 251 -12.37 -10.92 -4.47
N ARG A 252 -12.40 -10.01 -5.45
CA ARG A 252 -11.28 -9.11 -5.76
C ARG A 252 -10.89 -8.21 -4.59
N TYR A 253 -11.87 -7.75 -3.81
CA TYR A 253 -11.66 -6.90 -2.64
C TYR A 253 -10.93 -7.59 -1.48
N ARG A 254 -10.80 -8.92 -1.49
CA ARG A 254 -10.04 -9.64 -0.44
C ARG A 254 -8.58 -9.22 -0.42
N ARG A 255 -7.97 -9.01 -1.59
CA ARG A 255 -6.57 -8.59 -1.69
C ARG A 255 -6.41 -7.13 -1.28
N ASP A 256 -7.31 -6.27 -1.73
CA ASP A 256 -7.26 -4.84 -1.38
C ASP A 256 -7.54 -4.61 0.11
N HIS A 257 -8.43 -5.42 0.72
CA HIS A 257 -8.63 -5.41 2.16
C HIS A 257 -7.35 -5.78 2.92
N GLN A 258 -6.62 -6.82 2.48
CA GLN A 258 -5.34 -7.17 3.08
C GLN A 258 -4.30 -6.05 2.91
N LYS A 259 -4.21 -5.41 1.73
CA LYS A 259 -3.34 -4.24 1.54
C LYS A 259 -3.70 -3.09 2.47
N TYR A 260 -5.00 -2.83 2.66
CA TYR A 260 -5.49 -1.81 3.58
C TYR A 260 -5.10 -2.10 5.04
N LEU A 261 -5.26 -3.34 5.50
CA LEU A 261 -4.81 -3.74 6.84
C LEU A 261 -3.28 -3.63 6.99
N THR A 262 -2.51 -4.09 6.01
CA THR A 262 -1.05 -3.93 6.01
C THR A 262 -0.64 -2.46 6.02
N LEU A 263 -1.36 -1.59 5.30
CA LEU A 263 -1.12 -0.15 5.30
C LEU A 263 -1.36 0.46 6.69
N ILE A 264 -2.45 0.12 7.37
CA ILE A 264 -2.70 0.52 8.77
C ILE A 264 -1.54 0.07 9.67
N ASN A 265 -1.13 -1.20 9.55
CA ASN A 265 -0.05 -1.77 10.35
C ASN A 265 1.28 -1.06 10.08
N THR A 266 1.56 -0.72 8.82
CA THR A 266 2.78 -0.02 8.40
C THR A 266 2.83 1.39 8.98
N ILE A 267 1.71 2.13 8.92
CA ILE A 267 1.60 3.46 9.51
C ILE A 267 1.83 3.38 11.02
N THR A 268 1.19 2.42 11.69
CA THR A 268 1.35 2.20 13.13
C THR A 268 2.80 1.85 13.50
N LEU A 269 3.45 0.97 12.73
CA LEU A 269 4.84 0.56 12.91
C LEU A 269 5.82 1.72 12.71
N LEU A 270 5.59 2.58 11.71
CA LEU A 270 6.40 3.78 11.50
C LEU A 270 6.32 4.73 12.70
N HIS A 271 5.16 4.79 13.37
CA HIS A 271 4.95 5.59 14.59
C HIS A 271 5.33 4.84 15.88
N GLN A 272 6.04 3.72 15.85
CA GLN A 272 6.32 2.90 17.05
C GLN A 272 6.98 3.67 18.21
N PHE A 273 7.76 4.72 17.92
CA PHE A 273 8.40 5.57 18.94
C PHE A 273 7.47 6.63 19.55
N GLN A 274 6.22 6.68 19.08
CA GLN A 274 5.12 7.52 19.58
C GLN A 274 4.00 6.67 20.20
N ARG A 275 4.31 5.40 20.51
CA ARG A 275 3.37 4.42 21.04
C ARG A 275 3.96 3.80 22.30
N GLU A 276 3.08 3.37 23.18
CA GLU A 276 3.46 2.49 24.27
C GLU A 276 3.72 1.09 23.69
N VAL A 277 4.91 0.55 23.93
CA VAL A 277 5.22 -0.85 23.60
C VAL A 277 4.68 -1.71 24.73
N LYS A 278 3.70 -2.54 24.40
CA LYS A 278 3.08 -3.48 25.32
C LYS A 278 3.72 -4.86 25.18
N SER A 279 3.57 -5.70 26.19
CA SER A 279 4.02 -7.09 26.16
C SER A 279 2.88 -8.02 26.53
N ALA A 280 2.71 -9.09 25.76
CA ALA A 280 1.77 -10.16 26.05
C ALA A 280 2.50 -11.50 26.16
N GLN A 281 2.11 -12.31 27.14
CA GLN A 281 2.54 -13.71 27.20
C GLN A 281 1.49 -14.61 26.57
N VAL A 282 1.94 -15.45 25.64
CA VAL A 282 1.12 -16.52 25.05
C VAL A 282 1.90 -17.82 25.23
N GLY A 283 1.43 -18.66 26.15
CA GLY A 283 2.19 -19.82 26.62
C GLY A 283 3.49 -19.38 27.31
N GLU A 284 4.62 -19.95 26.92
CA GLU A 284 5.95 -19.64 27.47
C GLU A 284 6.67 -18.47 26.75
N GLN A 285 6.08 -17.93 25.67
CA GLN A 285 6.71 -16.87 24.86
C GLN A 285 6.11 -15.50 25.17
N SER A 286 7.00 -14.50 25.26
CA SER A 286 6.64 -13.09 25.42
C SER A 286 6.78 -12.38 24.08
N TYR A 287 5.76 -11.62 23.69
CA TYR A 287 5.73 -10.85 22.45
C TYR A 287 5.60 -9.36 22.77
N GLU A 288 6.46 -8.54 22.17
CA GLU A 288 6.32 -7.08 22.18
C GLU A 288 5.41 -6.64 21.02
N TYR A 289 4.47 -5.77 21.33
CA TYR A 289 3.52 -5.27 20.35
C TYR A 289 3.14 -3.81 20.58
N ILE A 290 2.60 -3.19 19.55
CA ILE A 290 1.99 -1.86 19.59
C ILE A 290 0.57 -1.94 19.04
N GLU A 291 -0.26 -0.97 19.44
CA GLU A 291 -1.67 -0.93 19.05
C GLU A 291 -1.94 0.18 18.02
N VAL A 292 -2.83 -0.14 17.08
CA VAL A 292 -3.35 0.80 16.09
C VAL A 292 -4.21 1.86 16.78
N THR A 293 -4.05 3.11 16.37
CA THR A 293 -4.93 4.22 16.79
C THR A 293 -5.92 4.60 15.70
N ARG A 294 -6.99 5.31 16.06
CA ARG A 294 -7.93 5.89 15.08
C ARG A 294 -7.23 6.83 14.09
N ARG A 295 -6.18 7.53 14.52
CA ARG A 295 -5.38 8.40 13.65
C ARG A 295 -4.69 7.59 12.56
N ASP A 296 -4.15 6.42 12.89
CA ASP A 296 -3.52 5.52 11.91
C ASP A 296 -4.53 5.05 10.86
N ILE A 297 -5.76 4.72 11.28
CA ILE A 297 -6.87 4.33 10.39
C ILE A 297 -7.29 5.52 9.50
N ALA A 298 -7.41 6.73 10.05
CA ALA A 298 -7.73 7.92 9.28
C ALA A 298 -6.66 8.23 8.21
N LEU A 299 -5.38 8.07 8.57
CA LEU A 299 -4.27 8.21 7.63
C LEU A 299 -4.32 7.14 6.54
N ALA A 300 -4.55 5.88 6.93
CA ALA A 300 -4.71 4.77 5.99
C ALA A 300 -5.88 4.99 5.03
N ASN A 301 -7.02 5.51 5.50
CA ASN A 301 -8.17 5.82 4.65
C ASN A 301 -7.81 6.82 3.55
N ARG A 302 -7.15 7.94 3.90
CA ARG A 302 -6.74 8.95 2.91
C ARG A 302 -5.82 8.37 1.84
N ILE A 303 -4.90 7.49 2.24
CA ILE A 303 -3.95 6.86 1.33
C ILE A 303 -4.63 5.77 0.50
N ALA A 304 -5.51 4.96 1.10
CA ALA A 304 -6.24 3.90 0.43
C ALA A 304 -7.23 4.45 -0.61
N ASP A 305 -7.90 5.57 -0.32
CA ASP A 305 -8.75 6.27 -1.28
C ASP A 305 -7.96 6.61 -2.56
N TRP A 306 -6.70 7.03 -2.42
CA TRP A 306 -5.84 7.36 -3.57
C TRP A 306 -5.20 6.12 -4.23
N ALA A 307 -4.67 5.18 -3.44
CA ALA A 307 -3.85 4.06 -3.94
C ALA A 307 -4.67 2.82 -4.36
N LEU A 308 -5.86 2.64 -3.80
CA LEU A 308 -6.74 1.50 -4.03
C LEU A 308 -8.11 1.92 -4.58
N GLY A 309 -8.49 3.18 -4.39
CA GLY A 309 -9.76 3.72 -4.86
C GLY A 309 -9.81 3.91 -6.37
N ARG A 310 -11.02 4.12 -6.87
CA ARG A 310 -11.29 4.41 -8.28
C ARG A 310 -11.97 5.75 -8.41
N SER A 311 -11.69 6.46 -9.50
CA SER A 311 -12.42 7.69 -9.81
C SER A 311 -13.73 7.35 -10.49
N ILE A 312 -14.80 8.05 -10.10
CA ILE A 312 -16.08 7.97 -10.81
C ILE A 312 -16.01 8.61 -12.21
N ASP A 313 -14.97 9.36 -12.54
CA ASP A 313 -14.78 9.93 -13.87
C ASP A 313 -14.35 8.89 -14.91
N GLU A 314 -13.94 7.69 -14.47
CA GLU A 314 -13.79 6.52 -15.35
C GLU A 314 -15.14 6.00 -15.87
N LEU A 315 -16.25 6.36 -15.20
CA LEU A 315 -17.59 5.96 -15.63
C LEU A 315 -18.02 6.80 -16.85
N PRO A 316 -18.72 6.21 -17.83
CA PRO A 316 -19.36 6.99 -18.88
C PRO A 316 -20.28 8.06 -18.29
N GLY A 317 -20.31 9.27 -18.87
CA GLY A 317 -21.06 10.42 -18.34
C GLY A 317 -22.51 10.12 -17.89
N PRO A 318 -23.33 9.39 -18.68
CA PRO A 318 -24.67 9.00 -18.22
C PRO A 318 -24.66 8.00 -17.05
N THR A 319 -23.69 7.08 -16.99
CA THR A 319 -23.52 6.15 -15.86
C THR A 319 -23.16 6.92 -14.59
N ARG A 320 -22.23 7.89 -14.67
CA ARG A 320 -21.85 8.79 -13.57
C ARG A 320 -23.05 9.59 -13.08
N ARG A 321 -23.83 10.18 -13.99
CA ARG A 321 -25.06 10.89 -13.64
C ARG A 321 -26.04 9.98 -12.89
N LEU A 322 -26.28 8.76 -13.40
CA LEU A 322 -27.17 7.82 -12.72
C LEU A 322 -26.68 7.49 -11.31
N LEU A 323 -25.36 7.32 -11.10
CA LEU A 323 -24.80 7.05 -9.77
C LEU A 323 -25.09 8.19 -8.78
N LEU A 324 -24.83 9.43 -9.20
CA LEU A 324 -25.07 10.62 -8.37
C LEU A 324 -26.56 10.79 -8.07
N ASP A 325 -27.41 10.65 -9.09
CA ASP A 325 -28.85 10.73 -8.92
C ASP A 325 -29.40 9.64 -7.98
N LEU A 326 -28.92 8.40 -8.10
CA LEU A 326 -29.26 7.29 -7.21
C LEU A 326 -28.85 7.59 -5.78
N HIS A 327 -27.63 8.08 -5.58
CA HIS A 327 -27.13 8.43 -4.25
C HIS A 327 -27.99 9.52 -3.59
N ASP A 328 -28.30 10.60 -4.31
CA ASP A 328 -29.09 11.70 -3.76
C ASP A 328 -30.51 11.25 -3.41
N TRP A 329 -31.14 10.45 -4.27
CA TRP A 329 -32.46 9.87 -3.99
C TRP A 329 -32.42 8.91 -2.79
N ILE A 330 -31.49 7.96 -2.76
CA ILE A 330 -31.38 6.97 -1.68
C ILE A 330 -31.10 7.65 -0.34
N ARG A 331 -30.24 8.66 -0.31
CA ARG A 331 -29.97 9.43 0.91
C ARG A 331 -31.23 10.13 1.43
N GLN A 332 -32.07 10.65 0.54
CA GLN A 332 -33.33 11.27 0.90
C GLN A 332 -34.33 10.25 1.47
N GLU A 333 -34.48 9.09 0.83
CA GLU A 333 -35.37 8.01 1.28
C GLU A 333 -34.91 7.40 2.61
N ALA A 334 -33.62 7.10 2.75
CA ALA A 334 -33.05 6.54 3.97
C ALA A 334 -33.27 7.48 5.17
N LYS A 335 -33.13 8.80 4.96
CA LYS A 335 -33.43 9.81 5.98
C LYS A 335 -34.92 9.82 6.36
N GLN A 336 -35.84 9.65 5.41
CA GLN A 336 -37.27 9.56 5.70
C GLN A 336 -37.64 8.30 6.49
N GLN A 337 -36.93 7.21 6.25
CA GLN A 337 -37.15 5.91 6.90
C GLN A 337 -36.33 5.71 8.18
N ALA A 338 -35.48 6.68 8.54
CA ALA A 338 -34.56 6.61 9.67
C ALA A 338 -33.64 5.37 9.65
N ILE A 339 -33.19 4.95 8.46
CA ILE A 339 -32.24 3.86 8.24
C ILE A 339 -30.93 4.38 7.65
N GLN A 340 -29.87 3.56 7.68
CA GLN A 340 -28.62 3.90 7.00
C GLN A 340 -28.80 3.81 5.47
N PRO A 341 -28.20 4.71 4.66
CA PRO A 341 -28.30 4.64 3.20
C PRO A 341 -27.87 3.29 2.60
N ALA A 342 -26.89 2.62 3.22
CA ALA A 342 -26.41 1.30 2.80
C ALA A 342 -27.45 0.17 3.00
N GLU A 343 -28.43 0.35 3.89
CA GLU A 343 -29.49 -0.62 4.17
C GLU A 343 -30.69 -0.48 3.22
N PHE A 344 -30.78 0.64 2.50
CA PHE A 344 -31.89 0.89 1.59
C PHE A 344 -31.79 0.00 0.34
N VAL A 345 -32.82 -0.84 0.17
CA VAL A 345 -32.95 -1.74 -0.98
C VAL A 345 -34.05 -1.23 -1.90
N PHE A 346 -33.75 -1.12 -3.19
CA PHE A 346 -34.68 -0.62 -4.20
C PHE A 346 -34.88 -1.57 -5.38
N TYR A 347 -36.01 -1.43 -6.05
CA TYR A 347 -36.27 -2.07 -7.34
C TYR A 347 -36.02 -1.09 -8.48
N ARG A 348 -35.67 -1.61 -9.66
CA ARG A 348 -35.47 -0.80 -10.87
C ARG A 348 -36.67 0.11 -11.19
N ARG A 349 -37.90 -0.34 -10.92
CA ARG A 349 -39.12 0.47 -11.10
C ARG A 349 -39.12 1.72 -10.22
N GLN A 350 -38.77 1.58 -8.94
CA GLN A 350 -38.72 2.70 -7.99
C GLN A 350 -37.67 3.72 -8.41
N ALA A 351 -36.45 3.26 -8.73
CA ALA A 351 -35.39 4.14 -9.23
C ALA A 351 -35.82 4.90 -10.50
N ARG A 352 -36.53 4.22 -11.40
CA ARG A 352 -37.06 4.84 -12.63
C ARG A 352 -38.05 5.96 -12.33
N GLU A 353 -39.00 5.72 -11.44
CA GLU A 353 -40.07 6.67 -11.09
C GLU A 353 -39.52 7.86 -10.30
N ALA A 354 -38.60 7.62 -9.37
CA ALA A 354 -37.98 8.67 -8.56
C ALA A 354 -37.04 9.57 -9.37
N ILE A 355 -36.16 8.98 -10.18
CA ILE A 355 -35.08 9.70 -10.86
C ILE A 355 -35.48 10.12 -12.29
N ARG A 356 -36.63 9.66 -12.77
CA ARG A 356 -37.18 9.98 -14.11
C ARG A 356 -36.29 9.54 -15.27
N TRP A 357 -35.63 8.40 -15.14
CA TRP A 357 -34.89 7.77 -16.23
C TRP A 357 -35.81 6.93 -17.13
N ASN A 358 -35.45 6.80 -18.41
CA ASN A 358 -36.13 5.86 -19.32
C ASN A 358 -35.73 4.41 -19.01
N SER A 359 -36.62 3.45 -19.30
CA SER A 359 -36.45 2.04 -18.90
C SER A 359 -35.18 1.38 -19.44
N SER A 360 -34.90 1.53 -20.75
CA SER A 360 -33.74 0.87 -21.37
C SER A 360 -32.41 1.49 -20.94
N PRO A 361 -32.22 2.83 -20.94
CA PRO A 361 -31.00 3.44 -20.42
C PRO A 361 -30.75 3.11 -18.95
N LEU A 362 -31.79 3.17 -18.10
CA LEU A 362 -31.65 2.82 -16.68
C LEU A 362 -31.11 1.40 -16.51
N ARG A 363 -31.65 0.42 -17.25
CA ARG A 363 -31.16 -0.96 -17.19
C ARG A 363 -29.68 -1.06 -17.56
N ILE A 364 -29.26 -0.46 -18.67
CA ILE A 364 -27.89 -0.52 -19.17
C ILE A 364 -26.92 0.10 -18.16
N HIS A 365 -27.25 1.29 -17.66
CA HIS A 365 -26.35 2.00 -16.75
C HIS A 365 -26.35 1.39 -15.35
N LEU A 366 -27.47 0.84 -14.87
CA LEU A 366 -27.50 0.11 -13.60
C LEU A 366 -26.67 -1.18 -13.67
N GLU A 367 -26.69 -1.88 -14.80
CA GLU A 367 -25.82 -3.04 -15.04
C GLU A 367 -24.34 -2.65 -15.06
N ARG A 368 -23.99 -1.52 -15.69
CA ARG A 368 -22.63 -0.96 -15.61
C ARG A 368 -22.25 -0.60 -14.18
N LEU A 369 -23.13 0.03 -13.40
CA LEU A 369 -22.85 0.33 -12.00
C LEU A 369 -22.65 -0.94 -11.16
N CYS A 370 -23.30 -2.04 -11.51
CA CYS A 370 -23.03 -3.35 -10.90
C CYS A 370 -21.66 -3.90 -11.32
N GLN A 371 -21.28 -3.78 -12.61
CA GLN A 371 -19.96 -4.18 -13.11
C GLN A 371 -18.82 -3.37 -12.47
N HIS A 372 -19.05 -2.07 -12.23
CA HIS A 372 -18.14 -1.18 -11.53
C HIS A 372 -18.32 -1.19 -10.00
N GLU A 373 -19.18 -2.07 -9.47
CA GLU A 373 -19.38 -2.34 -8.03
C GLU A 373 -19.92 -1.18 -7.19
N TYR A 374 -20.40 -0.12 -7.80
CA TYR A 374 -21.10 0.94 -7.08
C TYR A 374 -22.50 0.51 -6.62
N VAL A 375 -23.08 -0.51 -7.25
CA VAL A 375 -24.39 -1.08 -6.94
C VAL A 375 -24.28 -2.60 -6.82
N VAL A 376 -24.96 -3.19 -5.84
CA VAL A 376 -25.09 -4.65 -5.71
C VAL A 376 -26.49 -5.07 -6.14
N SER A 377 -26.57 -6.05 -7.05
CA SER A 377 -27.82 -6.70 -7.41
C SER A 377 -28.07 -7.94 -6.57
N HIS A 378 -29.21 -7.98 -5.89
CA HIS A 378 -29.71 -9.12 -5.13
C HIS A 378 -30.82 -9.80 -5.95
N GLY A 379 -30.57 -11.01 -6.45
CA GLY A 379 -31.57 -11.74 -7.23
C GLY A 379 -31.19 -13.19 -7.51
N ARG A 380 -32.20 -14.08 -7.55
CA ARG A 380 -32.08 -15.45 -8.06
C ARG A 380 -32.62 -15.50 -9.50
N GLN A 381 -32.15 -16.45 -10.31
CA GLN A 381 -32.72 -16.70 -11.63
C GLN A 381 -34.26 -16.83 -11.54
N GLY A 382 -34.98 -16.03 -12.33
CA GLY A 382 -36.46 -16.03 -12.39
C GLY A 382 -37.18 -15.06 -11.43
N GLY A 383 -36.46 -14.37 -10.54
CA GLY A 383 -37.04 -13.39 -9.60
C GLY A 383 -36.89 -11.91 -10.02
N LEU A 384 -37.58 -11.01 -9.31
CA LEU A 384 -37.34 -9.57 -9.43
C LEU A 384 -35.98 -9.20 -8.81
N TYR A 385 -35.13 -8.54 -9.59
CA TYR A 385 -33.86 -8.00 -9.08
C TYR A 385 -34.12 -6.85 -8.10
N ARG A 386 -33.47 -6.93 -6.94
CA ARG A 386 -33.34 -5.89 -5.94
C ARG A 386 -31.94 -5.30 -6.02
N TYR A 387 -31.77 -4.05 -5.61
CA TYR A 387 -30.48 -3.36 -5.68
C TYR A 387 -30.20 -2.63 -4.38
N SER A 388 -28.92 -2.56 -3.99
CA SER A 388 -28.43 -1.69 -2.91
C SER A 388 -27.24 -0.88 -3.40
N LEU A 389 -27.10 0.35 -2.92
CA LEU A 389 -26.01 1.24 -3.29
C LEU A 389 -24.82 1.05 -2.33
N LEU A 390 -23.62 0.87 -2.87
CA LEU A 390 -22.38 0.82 -2.08
C LEU A 390 -21.64 2.16 -2.04
N TYR A 391 -21.94 3.06 -2.99
CA TYR A 391 -21.35 4.38 -3.07
C TYR A 391 -21.78 5.27 -1.89
N ASP A 392 -20.79 5.80 -1.17
CA ASP A 392 -20.99 6.65 0.02
C ASP A 392 -20.98 8.16 -0.29
N GLY A 393 -20.82 8.52 -1.56
CA GLY A 393 -20.83 9.91 -2.01
C GLY A 393 -19.47 10.61 -1.99
N LYS A 394 -18.37 9.92 -1.64
CA LYS A 394 -17.01 10.48 -1.78
C LYS A 394 -16.56 10.54 -3.24
N GLY A 395 -15.59 11.40 -3.55
CA GLY A 395 -15.04 11.49 -4.93
C GLY A 395 -15.99 12.08 -5.98
N ARG A 396 -17.03 12.83 -5.59
CA ARG A 396 -18.02 13.45 -6.52
C ARG A 396 -17.40 14.34 -7.60
N GLU A 397 -16.25 14.93 -7.32
CA GLU A 397 -15.54 15.81 -8.25
C GLU A 397 -14.43 15.07 -9.01
N GLY A 398 -14.47 13.73 -9.00
CA GLY A 398 -13.50 12.91 -9.71
C GLY A 398 -12.31 12.45 -8.86
N GLN A 399 -12.28 12.77 -7.56
CA GLN A 399 -11.23 12.25 -6.69
C GLN A 399 -11.35 10.71 -6.55
N PRO A 400 -10.23 9.97 -6.57
CA PRO A 400 -10.25 8.55 -6.23
C PRO A 400 -10.84 8.30 -4.84
N SER A 401 -11.70 7.30 -4.73
CA SER A 401 -12.27 6.88 -3.44
C SER A 401 -12.43 5.38 -3.38
N LEU A 402 -12.19 4.81 -2.20
CA LEU A 402 -12.36 3.39 -1.93
C LEU A 402 -13.67 3.16 -1.17
N LEU A 403 -14.51 2.30 -1.73
CA LEU A 403 -15.83 2.02 -1.17
C LEU A 403 -15.71 1.26 0.16
N GLY A 404 -16.64 1.55 1.08
CA GLY A 404 -16.84 0.77 2.30
C GLY A 404 -15.87 1.07 3.46
N LEU A 405 -14.97 2.05 3.30
CA LEU A 405 -14.11 2.49 4.40
C LEU A 405 -14.92 3.18 5.51
N VAL A 406 -14.73 2.73 6.75
CA VAL A 406 -15.36 3.31 7.94
C VAL A 406 -14.72 4.64 8.28
N ASP A 407 -15.52 5.60 8.71
CA ASP A 407 -15.04 6.85 9.30
C ASP A 407 -14.34 6.55 10.63
N ALA A 408 -13.03 6.77 10.68
CA ALA A 408 -12.22 6.51 11.86
C ALA A 408 -12.70 7.28 13.11
N THR A 409 -13.39 8.41 12.94
CA THR A 409 -13.95 9.16 14.07
C THR A 409 -15.18 8.49 14.70
N SER A 410 -15.89 7.67 13.92
CA SER A 410 -17.10 6.96 14.35
C SER A 410 -16.83 5.65 15.08
N LEU A 411 -15.57 5.17 15.10
CA LEU A 411 -15.19 3.95 15.79
C LEU A 411 -15.48 4.08 17.30
N ALA A 412 -16.01 3.03 17.93
CA ALA A 412 -16.14 2.96 19.37
C ALA A 412 -14.79 2.58 19.99
N GLU A 413 -14.50 3.07 21.21
CA GLU A 413 -13.33 2.58 21.95
C GLU A 413 -13.48 1.06 22.16
N PRO A 414 -12.45 0.28 21.87
CA PRO A 414 -12.46 -1.15 22.13
C PRO A 414 -12.67 -1.38 23.63
N ALA A 415 -13.45 -2.41 23.98
CA ALA A 415 -13.46 -2.89 25.35
C ALA A 415 -12.01 -3.26 25.72
N ILE A 416 -11.55 -2.84 26.91
CA ILE A 416 -10.22 -3.20 27.41
C ILE A 416 -10.08 -4.72 27.28
N ALA A 417 -9.11 -5.19 26.48
CA ALA A 417 -8.88 -6.61 26.35
C ALA A 417 -8.65 -7.18 27.77
N PRO A 418 -9.34 -8.27 28.16
CA PRO A 418 -9.06 -8.90 29.44
C PRO A 418 -7.56 -9.20 29.48
N THR A 419 -6.90 -8.66 30.50
CA THR A 419 -5.53 -9.07 30.81
C THR A 419 -5.58 -10.58 31.03
N THR A 420 -4.55 -11.29 30.60
CA THR A 420 -4.45 -12.76 30.56
C THR A 420 -4.52 -13.46 31.94
N GLY A 421 -5.07 -12.80 32.97
CA GLY A 421 -5.48 -13.39 34.24
C GLY A 421 -6.88 -14.03 34.23
N ASP A 422 -7.74 -13.76 33.24
CA ASP A 422 -9.14 -14.22 33.22
C ASP A 422 -9.41 -15.47 32.35
N LEU A 423 -8.35 -16.19 31.91
CA LEU A 423 -8.49 -17.45 31.14
C LEU A 423 -8.13 -18.70 31.96
N SER A 424 -8.22 -18.61 33.29
CA SER A 424 -8.27 -19.77 34.17
C SER A 424 -9.63 -19.84 34.87
N ASP A 425 -10.62 -20.41 34.17
CA ASP A 425 -11.77 -21.09 34.78
C ASP A 425 -12.31 -22.17 33.82
#